data_AF-A0A5J4PXD8-F1
#
_entry.id   AF-A0A5J4PXD8-F1
#
_cell.length_a   1.000
_cell.length_b   1.000
_cell.length_c   1.000
_cell.angle_alpha   90.00
_cell.angle_beta   90.00
_cell.angle_gamma   90.00
#
_symmetry.space_group_name_H-M   'P 1'
#
loop_
_entity.id
_entity.type
_entity.pdbx_description
1 polymer ?
#
loop_
_entity_poly.entity_id
_entity_poly.type
_entity_poly.pdbx_seq_one_letter_code
_entity_poly.pdbx_strand_id
1 'polypeptide(L)'
;MENPKQGKPLKAVNHIKLKIACDLKAETTTNIVKAHVDSQAELTTDASTSYKKLKEHVKKQDEKVVKQGDLPKVLPWVHIAIGNVKRLLLDVHH
;
A
#
# COMPACT_ATOMS: atom_id res chain seq x y z
N MET A 1 -6.93 -18.92 1.75
CA MET A 1 -6.33 -18.38 0.51
C MET A 1 -6.87 -19.21 -0.63
N GLU A 2 -7.64 -18.63 -1.55
CA GLU A 2 -8.08 -19.35 -2.76
C GLU A 2 -6.85 -19.65 -3.62
N ASN A 3 -6.65 -20.92 -3.95
CA ASN A 3 -5.58 -21.37 -4.82
C ASN A 3 -5.96 -21.00 -6.27
N PRO A 4 -5.12 -20.25 -7.03
CA PRO A 4 -5.49 -19.85 -8.39
C PRO A 4 -5.59 -21.07 -9.32
N LYS A 5 -6.64 -21.10 -10.14
CA LYS A 5 -6.78 -22.03 -11.27
C LYS A 5 -5.63 -21.79 -12.26
N GLN A 6 -5.01 -22.87 -12.73
CA GLN A 6 -3.83 -22.86 -13.62
C GLN A 6 -3.97 -21.83 -14.76
N GLY A 7 -2.98 -20.95 -14.89
CA GLY A 7 -2.87 -19.97 -15.98
C GLY A 7 -3.33 -18.54 -15.67
N LYS A 8 -3.94 -18.26 -14.52
CA LYS A 8 -4.25 -16.86 -14.12
C LYS A 8 -3.20 -16.32 -13.15
N PRO A 9 -2.67 -15.09 -13.37
CA PRO A 9 -1.76 -14.48 -12.42
C PRO A 9 -2.43 -14.39 -11.05
N LEU A 10 -1.67 -14.67 -9.99
CA LEU A 10 -2.16 -14.61 -8.62
C LEU A 10 -2.73 -13.20 -8.38
N LYS A 11 -4.00 -13.11 -7.95
CA LYS A 11 -4.64 -11.84 -7.65
C LYS A 11 -4.02 -11.28 -6.36
N ALA A 12 -2.96 -10.49 -6.50
CA ALA A 12 -2.17 -10.00 -5.37
C ALA A 12 -2.92 -8.99 -4.49
N VAL A 13 -3.95 -8.33 -5.04
CA VAL A 13 -4.74 -7.31 -4.33
C VAL A 13 -6.23 -7.54 -4.57
N ASN A 14 -7.00 -7.59 -3.48
CA ASN A 14 -8.45 -7.77 -3.53
C ASN A 14 -9.21 -6.45 -3.31
N HIS A 15 -8.80 -5.67 -2.30
CA HIS A 15 -9.42 -4.39 -1.96
C HIS A 15 -8.36 -3.31 -1.78
N ILE A 16 -8.62 -2.11 -2.30
CA ILE A 16 -7.75 -0.95 -2.16
C ILE A 16 -8.50 0.12 -1.40
N LYS A 17 -7.90 0.61 -0.31
CA LYS A 17 -8.42 1.73 0.48
C LYS A 17 -7.44 2.89 0.34
N LEU A 18 -7.87 3.96 -0.35
CA LEU A 18 -7.08 5.18 -0.49
C LEU A 18 -7.48 6.16 0.61
N LYS A 19 -6.47 6.84 1.18
CA LYS A 19 -6.65 7.86 2.21
C LYS A 19 -5.88 9.10 1.84
N ILE A 20 -6.52 10.25 1.99
CA ILE A 20 -5.91 11.56 1.77
C ILE A 20 -5.08 11.90 3.01
N ALA A 21 -3.80 12.18 2.80
CA ALA A 21 -2.94 12.81 3.81
C ALA A 21 -2.73 14.27 3.40
N CYS A 22 -3.08 15.21 4.28
CA CYS A 22 -2.92 16.64 4.01
C CYS A 22 -1.45 17.06 3.92
N ASP A 23 -0.58 16.36 4.64
CA ASP A 23 0.86 16.59 4.65
C ASP A 23 1.63 15.30 4.98
N LEU A 24 2.90 15.26 4.59
CA LEU A 24 3.79 14.10 4.77
C LEU A 24 4.46 14.04 6.15
N LYS A 25 3.95 14.80 7.12
CA LYS A 25 4.49 14.84 8.48
C LYS A 25 4.27 13.49 9.15
N ALA A 26 5.27 13.03 9.92
CA ALA A 26 5.21 11.75 10.61
C ALA A 26 3.97 11.63 11.52
N GLU A 27 3.56 12.73 12.17
CA GLU A 27 2.39 12.77 13.03
C GLU A 27 1.08 12.51 12.26
N THR A 28 0.88 13.24 11.15
CA THR A 28 -0.28 13.09 10.27
C THR A 28 -0.41 11.66 9.76
N THR A 29 0.69 11.10 9.23
CA THR A 29 0.73 9.71 8.75
C THR A 29 0.44 8.72 9.88
N THR A 30 1.04 8.91 11.05
CA THR A 30 0.84 8.01 12.20
C THR A 30 -0.62 8.00 12.66
N ASN A 31 -1.26 9.17 12.72
CA ASN A 31 -2.68 9.27 13.08
C ASN A 31 -3.59 8.59 12.06
N ILE A 32 -3.31 8.75 10.76
CA ILE A 32 -4.05 8.08 9.68
C ILE A 32 -3.91 6.55 9.81
N VAL A 33 -2.69 6.05 10.05
CA VAL A 33 -2.45 4.60 10.20
C VAL A 33 -3.18 4.06 11.44
N LYS A 34 -3.06 4.72 12.60
CA LYS A 34 -3.78 4.32 13.82
C LYS A 34 -5.30 4.25 13.64
N ALA A 35 -5.87 5.20 12.92
CA ALA A 35 -7.32 5.28 12.74
C ALA A 35 -7.87 4.27 11.71
N HIS A 36 -7.02 3.73 10.83
CA HIS A 36 -7.48 2.98 9.66
C HIS A 36 -6.82 1.63 9.44
N VAL A 37 -5.76 1.32 10.18
CA VAL A 37 -5.01 0.08 10.11
C VAL A 37 -5.06 -0.60 11.47
N ASP A 38 -5.34 -1.90 11.45
CA ASP A 38 -5.39 -2.71 12.64
C ASP A 38 -3.99 -2.84 13.29
N SER A 39 -3.91 -2.77 14.61
CA SER A 39 -2.63 -2.88 15.33
C SER A 39 -1.95 -4.24 15.13
N GLN A 40 -2.68 -5.28 14.74
CA GLN A 40 -2.12 -6.60 14.41
C GLN A 40 -1.63 -6.71 12.96
N ALA A 41 -1.83 -5.68 12.13
CA ALA A 41 -1.42 -5.70 10.73
C ALA A 41 0.11 -5.68 10.58
N GLU A 42 0.57 -6.27 9.48
CA GLU A 42 1.94 -6.16 9.00
C GLU A 42 1.99 -5.08 7.92
N LEU A 43 2.86 -4.09 8.09
CA LEU A 43 3.09 -3.04 7.11
C LEU A 43 4.37 -3.30 6.34
N THR A 44 4.32 -3.02 5.04
CA THR A 44 5.52 -2.81 4.23
C THR A 44 5.55 -1.35 3.83
N THR A 45 6.57 -0.62 4.24
CA THR A 45 6.72 0.81 3.93
C THR A 45 8.02 1.04 3.18
N ASP A 46 8.08 2.12 2.41
CA ASP A 46 9.39 2.65 2.02
C ASP A 46 10.10 3.19 3.28
N ALA A 47 11.43 3.24 3.26
CA ALA A 47 12.22 3.62 4.43
C ALA A 47 12.25 5.14 4.71
N SER A 48 11.21 5.88 4.29
CA SER A 48 11.11 7.32 4.56
C SER A 48 11.03 7.62 6.07
N THR A 49 11.62 8.75 6.44
CA THR A 49 11.68 9.22 7.83
C THR A 49 10.30 9.43 8.46
N SER A 50 9.29 9.76 7.65
CA SER A 50 7.90 9.94 8.08
C SER A 50 7.26 8.66 8.65
N TYR A 51 7.77 7.46 8.31
CA TYR A 51 7.20 6.18 8.72
C TYR A 51 7.90 5.53 9.92
N LYS A 52 8.96 6.15 10.48
CA LYS A 52 9.75 5.54 11.57
C LYS A 52 8.94 5.24 12.84
N LYS A 53 7.93 6.08 13.14
CA LYS A 53 7.07 5.95 14.33
C LYS A 53 5.95 4.91 14.17
N LEU A 54 5.77 4.33 12.98
CA LEU A 54 4.71 3.35 12.74
C LEU A 54 4.98 2.01 13.43
N LYS A 55 6.26 1.67 13.67
CA LYS A 55 6.69 0.43 14.35
C LYS A 55 6.09 0.25 15.74
N GLU A 56 5.77 1.35 16.41
CA GLU A 56 5.19 1.35 17.76
C GLU A 56 3.69 1.02 17.77
N HIS A 57 3.05 1.00 16.59
CA HIS A 57 1.60 0.92 16.46
C HIS A 57 1.10 -0.28 15.65
N VAL A 58 2.03 -1.06 15.08
CA VAL A 58 1.71 -2.21 14.22
C VAL A 58 2.57 -3.39 14.62
N LYS A 59 2.04 -4.61 14.42
CA LYS A 59 2.72 -5.85 14.80
C LYS A 59 4.09 -5.99 14.16
N LYS A 60 4.22 -5.58 12.90
CA LYS A 60 5.47 -5.65 12.15
C LYS A 60 5.51 -4.56 11.09
N GLN A 61 6.67 -3.93 10.96
CA GLN A 61 6.96 -3.02 9.87
C GLN A 61 8.20 -3.51 9.13
N ASP A 62 8.01 -3.87 7.87
CA ASP A 62 9.05 -4.23 6.91
C ASP A 62 9.41 -2.97 6.12
N GLU A 63 10.53 -2.35 6.46
CA GLU A 63 11.04 -1.18 5.73
C GLU A 63 11.89 -1.65 4.55
N LYS A 64 11.49 -1.28 3.34
CA LYS A 64 12.21 -1.65 2.11
C LYS A 64 12.66 -0.44 1.33
N VAL A 65 13.97 -0.33 1.12
CA VAL A 65 14.55 0.56 0.12
C VAL A 65 14.63 -0.21 -1.19
N VAL A 66 13.65 -0.01 -2.06
CA VAL A 66 13.61 -0.64 -3.39
C VAL A 66 14.25 0.30 -4.40
N LYS A 67 15.27 -0.17 -5.12
CA LYS A 67 15.85 0.57 -6.25
C LYS A 67 14.81 0.65 -7.38
N GLN A 68 14.80 1.74 -8.13
CA GLN A 68 13.79 1.96 -9.18
C GLN A 68 13.68 0.80 -10.19
N GLY A 69 14.80 0.17 -10.55
CA GLY A 69 14.81 -0.98 -11.48
C GLY A 69 14.19 -2.27 -10.93
N ASP A 70 14.07 -2.40 -9.61
CA ASP A 70 13.51 -3.59 -8.94
C ASP A 70 12.07 -3.40 -8.48
N LEU A 71 11.55 -2.17 -8.47
CA LEU A 71 10.12 -1.88 -8.22
C LEU A 71 9.15 -2.76 -9.02
N PRO A 72 9.30 -2.95 -10.35
CA PRO A 72 8.39 -3.80 -11.10
C PRO A 72 8.47 -5.28 -10.72
N LYS A 73 9.58 -5.74 -10.13
CA LYS A 73 9.72 -7.12 -9.62
C LYS A 73 9.10 -7.28 -8.23
N VAL A 74 9.25 -6.28 -7.37
CA VAL A 74 8.77 -6.33 -5.97
C VAL A 74 7.28 -6.05 -5.89
N LEU A 75 6.76 -5.14 -6.72
CA LEU A 75 5.36 -4.71 -6.71
C LEU A 75 4.74 -4.70 -8.12
N PRO A 76 4.70 -5.83 -8.84
CA PRO A 76 4.15 -5.89 -10.20
C PRO A 76 2.66 -5.56 -10.24
N TRP A 77 1.91 -5.72 -9.14
CA TRP A 77 0.48 -5.39 -9.12
C TRP A 77 0.20 -3.89 -8.96
N VAL A 78 1.16 -3.09 -8.47
CA VAL A 78 0.89 -1.69 -8.07
C VAL A 78 0.57 -0.81 -9.27
N HIS A 79 1.27 -0.99 -10.39
CA HIS A 79 1.02 -0.20 -11.60
C HIS A 79 -0.35 -0.53 -12.20
N ILE A 80 -0.75 -1.81 -12.17
CA ILE A 80 -2.08 -2.27 -12.61
C ILE A 80 -3.16 -1.66 -11.72
N ALA A 81 -2.98 -1.73 -10.41
CA ALA A 81 -3.89 -1.15 -9.43
C ALA A 81 -4.07 0.37 -9.63
N ILE A 82 -2.98 1.11 -9.80
CA ILE A 82 -3.03 2.56 -10.07
C ILE A 82 -3.74 2.85 -11.40
N GLY A 83 -3.44 2.08 -12.46
CA GLY A 83 -4.12 2.22 -13.75
C GLY A 83 -5.63 2.02 -13.65
N ASN A 84 -6.06 0.98 -12.93
CA ASN A 84 -7.48 0.69 -12.69
C ASN A 84 -8.17 1.79 -11.89
N VAL A 85 -7.51 2.31 -10.84
CA VAL A 85 -8.05 3.43 -10.04
C VAL A 85 -8.21 4.69 -10.89
N LYS A 86 -7.21 5.04 -11.71
CA LYS A 86 -7.31 6.19 -12.63
C LYS A 86 -8.50 6.08 -13.57
N ARG A 87 -8.70 4.88 -14.14
CA ARG A 87 -9.83 4.61 -15.04
C ARG A 87 -11.18 4.74 -14.31
N LEU A 88 -11.28 4.19 -13.09
CA LEU A 88 -12.48 4.32 -12.27
C LEU A 88 -12.79 5.79 -11.96
N LEU A 89 -11.79 6.59 -11.61
CA LEU A 89 -11.99 8.01 -11.33
C LEU A 89 -12.45 8.78 -12.59
N LEU A 90 -11.93 8.46 -13.78
CA LEU A 90 -12.39 9.08 -15.03
C LEU A 90 -13.84 8.70 -15.38
N ASP A 91 -14.22 7.45 -15.13
CA ASP A 91 -15.56 6.92 -15.43
C ASP A 91 -16.67 7.56 -14.55
N VAL A 92 -16.36 7.87 -13.28
CA VAL A 92 -17.30 8.50 -12.34
C VAL A 92 -17.66 9.94 -12.69
N HIS A 93 -16.83 10.63 -13.50
CA HIS A 93 -17.04 12.04 -13.87
C HIS A 93 -17.70 12.23 -15.24
N HIS A 94 -18.28 11.16 -15.83
CA HIS A 94 -18.86 11.16 -17.17
C HIS A 94 -20.39 11.23 -17.17
#